data_AF-A0AA36JD35-F1
#
_entry.id   AF-A0AA36JD35-F1
#
_cell.length_a   1.000
_cell.length_b   1.000
_cell.length_c   1.000
_cell.angle_alpha   90.00
_cell.angle_beta   90.00
_cell.angle_gamma   90.00
#
_symmetry.space_group_name_H-M   'P 1'
#
loop_
_entity.id
_entity.type
_entity.pdbx_description
1 polymer ?
#
loop_
_entity_poly.entity_id
_entity_poly.type
_entity_poly.pdbx_seq_one_letter_code
_entity_poly.pdbx_strand_id
1 'polypeptide(L)'
;MERAWKYFVTFTNRGEETVQMLTRHWVFVDALGRLSAEVMGPGARGVTPVLPPGGEWTYESGTSLNTPFGSMHGSFQFEILRGRGRSFGARVARLALSDSARAQQVPCIDEAQEGMLPLTSVLAVERVILGGHSKFTLRKDGKYYFAYDVQFNNARDTEIEVVGHLWEVVDAQGQRHVVAEGDGVGGRFRGASRALAPGDAFRSQGQVFAATALGNAQGTYRVLIHEQGQKIEIEARTDFMGLSADKDVSHVPNFVADPDFR
;
A
#
# COMPACT_ATOMS: atom_id res chain seq x y z
N MET A 1 23.22 -14.12 7.75
CA MET A 1 23.53 -12.85 7.06
C MET A 1 22.38 -12.57 6.11
N GLU A 2 21.85 -11.35 6.18
CA GLU A 2 20.87 -10.81 5.24
C GLU A 2 21.51 -10.70 3.85
N ARG A 3 20.75 -10.99 2.80
CA ARG A 3 21.16 -10.87 1.41
C ARG A 3 20.22 -9.95 0.68
N ALA A 4 20.76 -9.08 -0.16
CA ALA A 4 20.00 -8.12 -0.94
C ALA A 4 20.04 -8.47 -2.43
N TRP A 5 18.89 -8.37 -3.08
CA TRP A 5 18.73 -8.49 -4.53
C TRP A 5 18.24 -7.18 -5.10
N LYS A 6 18.64 -6.91 -6.33
CA LYS A 6 18.15 -5.79 -7.15
C LYS A 6 17.44 -6.38 -8.36
N TYR A 7 16.29 -5.80 -8.70
CA TYR A 7 15.48 -6.24 -9.84
C TYR A 7 14.95 -5.04 -10.61
N PHE A 8 14.67 -5.29 -11.90
CA PHE A 8 14.10 -4.33 -12.82
C PHE A 8 12.78 -4.89 -13.35
N VAL A 9 11.79 -4.02 -13.50
CA VAL A 9 10.52 -4.37 -14.12
C VAL A 9 10.22 -3.35 -15.20
N THR A 10 10.06 -3.85 -16.41
CA THR A 10 9.72 -3.07 -17.61
C THR A 10 8.27 -3.33 -17.98
N PHE A 11 7.52 -2.25 -18.18
CA PHE A 11 6.15 -2.27 -18.66
C PHE A 11 6.12 -1.67 -20.05
N THR A 12 5.61 -2.43 -21.01
CA THR A 12 5.40 -1.96 -22.38
C THR A 12 3.90 -2.05 -22.68
N ASN A 13 3.28 -0.92 -22.99
CA ASN A 13 1.87 -0.90 -23.41
C ASN A 13 1.76 -1.36 -24.86
N ARG A 14 1.29 -2.59 -25.06
CA ARG A 14 1.05 -3.18 -26.39
C ARG A 14 -0.41 -3.05 -26.87
N GLY A 15 -1.24 -2.34 -26.11
CA GLY A 15 -2.61 -2.03 -26.47
C GLY A 15 -2.75 -0.74 -27.26
N GLU A 16 -3.98 -0.43 -27.66
CA GLU A 16 -4.33 0.77 -28.43
C GLU A 16 -4.76 1.94 -27.54
N GLU A 17 -4.97 1.70 -26.25
CA GLU A 17 -5.44 2.71 -25.29
C GLU A 17 -4.33 3.12 -24.32
N THR A 18 -4.35 4.39 -23.89
CA THR A 18 -3.46 4.86 -22.81
C THR A 18 -3.90 4.29 -21.47
N VAL A 19 -2.96 3.74 -20.72
CA VAL A 19 -3.20 3.15 -19.39
C VAL A 19 -2.36 3.85 -18.33
N GLN A 20 -2.81 3.85 -17.09
CA GLN A 20 -2.02 4.33 -15.95
C GLN A 20 -1.89 3.27 -14.88
N MET A 21 -0.68 3.09 -14.36
CA MET A 21 -0.41 2.23 -13.21
C MET A 21 -0.94 2.89 -11.95
N LEU A 22 -1.80 2.18 -11.21
CA LEU A 22 -2.40 2.66 -9.98
C LEU A 22 -1.71 2.09 -8.75
N THR A 23 -1.58 0.76 -8.66
CA THR A 23 -1.05 0.09 -7.46
C THR A 23 -0.13 -1.06 -7.82
N ARG A 24 0.70 -1.45 -6.85
CA ARG A 24 1.53 -2.66 -6.92
C ARG A 24 1.30 -3.52 -5.69
N HIS A 25 1.51 -4.81 -5.88
CA HIS A 25 1.54 -5.83 -4.83
C HIS A 25 2.72 -6.76 -5.10
N TRP A 26 3.56 -6.96 -4.10
CA TRP A 26 4.71 -7.87 -4.14
C TRP A 26 4.69 -8.80 -2.95
N VAL A 27 4.96 -10.07 -3.22
CA VAL A 27 5.05 -11.14 -2.23
C VAL A 27 6.46 -11.74 -2.31
N PHE A 28 7.10 -11.87 -1.16
CA PHE A 28 8.45 -12.42 -1.02
C PHE A 28 8.44 -13.63 -0.09
N VAL A 29 9.00 -14.74 -0.56
CA VAL A 29 9.03 -16.02 0.13
C VAL A 29 10.48 -16.43 0.37
N ASP A 30 10.80 -16.84 1.59
CA ASP A 30 12.14 -17.32 1.93
C ASP A 30 12.37 -18.79 1.53
N ALA A 31 13.60 -19.28 1.69
CA ALA A 31 13.98 -20.67 1.40
C ALA A 31 13.17 -21.74 2.16
N LEU A 32 12.54 -21.36 3.28
CA LEU A 32 11.76 -22.27 4.14
C LEU A 32 10.28 -22.28 3.76
N GLY A 33 9.88 -21.55 2.71
CA GLY A 33 8.49 -21.41 2.32
C GLY A 33 7.69 -20.56 3.29
N ARG A 34 8.34 -19.57 3.91
CA ARG A 34 7.69 -18.61 4.79
C ARG A 34 7.58 -17.27 4.07
N LEU A 35 6.48 -16.58 4.30
CA LEU A 35 6.30 -15.23 3.81
C LEU A 35 7.27 -14.29 4.54
N SER A 36 8.29 -13.84 3.82
CA SER A 36 9.32 -12.92 4.35
C SER A 36 8.83 -11.47 4.36
N ALA A 37 8.06 -11.08 3.34
CA ALA A 37 7.49 -9.74 3.23
C ALA A 37 6.33 -9.74 2.23
N GLU A 38 5.36 -8.87 2.47
CA GLU A 38 4.31 -8.53 1.53
C GLU A 38 4.20 -7.01 1.49
N VAL A 39 4.24 -6.46 0.27
CA VAL A 39 4.33 -5.02 0.05
C VAL A 39 3.25 -4.61 -0.94
N MET A 40 2.28 -3.87 -0.43
CA MET A 40 1.29 -3.16 -1.23
C MET A 40 1.62 -1.67 -1.24
N GLY A 41 1.34 -0.97 -2.35
CA GLY A 41 1.52 0.48 -2.37
C GLY A 41 1.17 1.16 -3.67
N PRO A 42 1.18 2.51 -3.69
CA PRO A 42 0.77 3.30 -4.85
C PRO A 42 1.83 3.24 -5.93
N GLY A 43 1.37 2.95 -7.15
CA GLY A 43 2.18 2.83 -8.36
C GLY A 43 3.44 2.02 -8.15
N ALA A 44 4.57 2.48 -8.67
CA ALA A 44 5.89 1.90 -8.44
C ALA A 44 6.92 2.98 -8.14
N ARG A 45 7.73 2.76 -7.08
CA ARG A 45 8.73 3.73 -6.59
C ARG A 45 8.16 5.14 -6.30
N GLY A 46 6.90 5.21 -5.88
CA GLY A 46 6.26 6.46 -5.49
C GLY A 46 5.55 7.21 -6.62
N VAL A 47 5.62 6.71 -7.87
CA VAL A 47 5.00 7.34 -9.05
C VAL A 47 3.95 6.43 -9.68
N THR A 48 2.96 7.03 -10.35
CA THR A 48 1.85 6.37 -11.05
C THR A 48 1.98 6.60 -12.55
N PRO A 49 2.91 5.89 -13.24
CA PRO A 49 3.25 6.16 -14.63
C PRO A 49 2.06 5.99 -15.58
N VAL A 50 1.95 6.93 -16.53
CA VAL A 50 1.01 6.88 -17.66
C VAL A 50 1.73 6.34 -18.88
N LEU A 51 1.17 5.30 -19.49
CA LEU A 51 1.72 4.60 -20.64
C LEU A 51 0.80 4.77 -21.86
N PRO A 52 1.15 5.64 -22.83
CA PRO A 52 0.43 5.68 -24.11
C PRO A 52 0.65 4.38 -24.90
N PRO A 53 -0.11 4.15 -25.99
CA PRO A 53 0.13 3.02 -26.91
C PRO A 53 1.59 2.97 -27.37
N GLY A 54 2.23 1.81 -27.25
CA GLY A 54 3.66 1.61 -27.55
C GLY A 54 4.62 2.18 -26.49
N GLY A 55 4.12 2.88 -25.48
CA GLY A 55 4.92 3.47 -24.40
C GLY A 55 5.57 2.42 -23.52
N GLU A 56 6.76 2.74 -23.02
CA GLU A 56 7.52 1.88 -22.13
C GLU A 56 7.97 2.64 -20.87
N TRP A 57 7.96 1.95 -19.74
CA TRP A 57 8.50 2.47 -18.49
C TRP A 57 9.17 1.36 -17.70
N THR A 58 10.35 1.64 -17.15
CA THR A 58 11.12 0.69 -16.33
C THR A 58 11.37 1.29 -14.97
N TYR A 59 11.26 0.48 -13.92
CA TYR A 59 11.75 0.85 -12.60
C TYR A 59 12.68 -0.18 -12.01
N GLU A 60 13.54 0.34 -11.15
CA GLU A 60 14.49 -0.40 -10.35
C GLU A 60 14.00 -0.47 -8.90
N SER A 61 14.10 -1.66 -8.29
CA SER A 61 13.87 -1.85 -6.87
C SER A 61 14.74 -2.98 -6.32
N GLY A 62 14.60 -3.25 -5.03
CA GLY A 62 15.36 -4.26 -4.34
C GLY A 62 14.59 -4.87 -3.19
N THR A 63 15.04 -6.05 -2.78
CA THR A 63 14.48 -6.79 -1.66
C THR A 63 15.60 -7.48 -0.90
N SER A 64 15.35 -7.81 0.36
CA SER A 64 16.27 -8.58 1.17
C SER A 64 15.59 -9.84 1.71
N LEU A 65 16.36 -10.92 1.83
CA LEU A 65 15.95 -12.15 2.49
C LEU A 65 17.02 -12.57 3.50
N ASN A 66 16.56 -13.21 4.57
CA ASN A 66 17.44 -13.80 5.59
C ASN A 66 17.99 -15.19 5.20
N THR A 67 17.59 -15.70 4.03
CA THR A 67 17.95 -17.01 3.50
C THR A 67 18.76 -16.87 2.20
N PRO A 68 19.57 -17.87 1.81
CA PRO A 68 20.37 -17.83 0.58
C PRO A 68 19.56 -17.79 -0.72
N PHE A 69 18.30 -18.21 -0.66
CA PHE A 69 17.39 -18.23 -1.80
C PHE A 69 15.95 -18.06 -1.35
N GLY A 70 15.07 -17.80 -2.30
CA GLY A 70 13.64 -17.58 -2.09
C GLY A 70 12.93 -17.31 -3.41
N SER A 71 11.72 -16.78 -3.36
CA SER A 71 11.02 -16.28 -4.55
C SER A 71 10.39 -14.92 -4.32
N MET A 72 10.10 -14.25 -5.43
CA MET A 72 9.21 -13.12 -5.48
C MET A 72 8.18 -13.30 -6.60
N HIS A 73 6.98 -12.79 -6.39
CA HIS A 73 5.96 -12.61 -7.43
C HIS A 73 5.12 -11.39 -7.08
N GLY A 74 4.37 -10.90 -8.04
CA GLY A 74 3.57 -9.71 -7.78
C GLY A 74 2.54 -9.44 -8.85
N SER A 75 1.81 -8.36 -8.62
CA SER A 75 0.84 -7.85 -9.56
C SER A 75 0.79 -6.32 -9.51
N PHE A 76 0.32 -5.75 -10.60
CA PHE A 76 0.11 -4.31 -10.77
C PHE A 76 -1.31 -4.09 -11.25
N GLN A 77 -1.97 -3.08 -10.70
CA GLN A 77 -3.26 -2.65 -11.23
C GLN A 77 -3.07 -1.46 -12.15
N PHE A 78 -3.72 -1.53 -13.30
CA PHE A 78 -3.75 -0.48 -14.31
C PHE A 78 -5.18 -0.08 -14.57
N GLU A 79 -5.38 1.17 -14.97
CA GLU A 79 -6.66 1.68 -15.45
C GLU A 79 -6.52 2.29 -16.84
N ILE A 80 -7.47 1.99 -17.72
CA ILE A 80 -7.55 2.61 -19.05
C ILE A 80 -8.10 4.03 -18.89
N LEU A 81 -7.38 5.03 -19.40
CA LEU A 81 -7.76 6.44 -19.20
C LEU A 81 -9.00 6.86 -20.01
N ARG A 82 -9.23 6.22 -21.16
CA ARG A 82 -10.40 6.47 -22.01
C ARG A 82 -11.41 5.34 -21.84
N GLY A 83 -12.70 5.69 -21.77
CA GLY A 83 -13.79 4.72 -21.72
C GLY A 83 -14.03 4.12 -20.32
N ARG A 84 -14.76 4.87 -19.48
CA ARG A 84 -15.31 4.46 -18.17
C ARG A 84 -14.31 3.85 -17.17
N GLY A 85 -13.00 4.10 -17.28
CA GLY A 85 -12.03 3.75 -16.22
C GLY A 85 -11.94 2.25 -15.92
N ARG A 86 -11.96 1.40 -16.96
CA ARG A 86 -11.82 -0.05 -16.75
C ARG A 86 -10.45 -0.38 -16.18
N SER A 87 -10.44 -1.04 -15.02
CA SER A 87 -9.23 -1.56 -14.38
C SER A 87 -8.87 -2.97 -14.86
N PHE A 88 -7.57 -3.28 -14.89
CA PHE A 88 -7.06 -4.62 -15.17
C PHE A 88 -5.72 -4.88 -14.45
N GLY A 89 -5.45 -6.16 -14.17
CA GLY A 89 -4.22 -6.59 -13.51
C GLY A 89 -3.14 -7.06 -14.50
N ALA A 90 -1.89 -6.68 -14.25
CA ALA A 90 -0.71 -7.26 -14.87
C ALA A 90 0.07 -8.08 -13.84
N ARG A 91 0.29 -9.37 -14.09
CA ARG A 91 0.98 -10.28 -13.17
C ARG A 91 2.45 -10.41 -13.53
N VAL A 92 3.31 -10.36 -12.53
CA VAL A 92 4.70 -10.80 -12.64
C VAL A 92 4.76 -12.22 -12.10
N ALA A 93 5.07 -13.16 -13.00
CA ALA A 93 5.24 -14.56 -12.65
C ALA A 93 6.34 -14.74 -11.60
N ARG A 94 6.29 -15.87 -10.89
CA ARG A 94 7.26 -16.17 -9.82
C ARG A 94 8.68 -16.20 -10.37
N LEU A 95 9.55 -15.42 -9.73
CA LEU A 95 10.98 -15.35 -9.99
C LEU A 95 11.73 -15.95 -8.80
N ALA A 96 12.72 -16.79 -9.09
CA ALA A 96 13.63 -17.30 -8.08
C ALA A 96 14.65 -16.22 -7.70
N LEU A 97 14.85 -16.03 -6.40
CA LEU A 97 15.92 -15.25 -5.83
C LEU A 97 16.98 -16.24 -5.35
N SER A 98 18.20 -16.17 -5.85
CA SER A 98 19.28 -17.04 -5.38
C SER A 98 20.60 -16.27 -5.39
N ASP A 99 21.42 -16.48 -4.36
CA ASP A 99 22.80 -16.02 -4.32
C ASP A 99 23.76 -16.92 -5.14
N SER A 100 23.24 -18.06 -5.62
CA SER A 100 23.94 -18.97 -6.52
C SER A 100 23.26 -18.93 -7.90
N ALA A 101 24.03 -18.92 -8.99
CA ALA A 101 23.47 -19.00 -10.35
C ALA A 101 22.89 -20.40 -10.70
N ARG A 102 22.56 -21.22 -9.70
CA ARG A 102 22.03 -22.58 -9.87
C ARG A 102 20.52 -22.57 -9.77
N ALA A 103 19.87 -23.41 -10.58
CA ALA A 103 18.45 -23.68 -10.44
C ALA A 103 18.17 -24.22 -9.03
N GLN A 104 17.33 -23.53 -8.28
CA GLN A 104 16.89 -23.94 -6.95
C GLN A 104 15.39 -24.27 -7.02
N GLN A 105 14.98 -25.35 -6.38
CA GLN A 105 13.55 -25.57 -6.13
C GLN A 105 13.13 -24.57 -5.07
N VAL A 106 12.31 -23.60 -5.47
CA VAL A 106 11.80 -22.59 -4.56
C VAL A 106 10.44 -23.03 -4.06
N PRO A 107 10.19 -22.98 -2.73
CA PRO A 107 8.89 -23.29 -2.18
C PRO A 107 7.81 -22.38 -2.79
N CYS A 108 6.69 -22.99 -3.19
CA CYS A 108 5.44 -22.26 -3.36
C CYS A 108 4.81 -22.09 -1.99
N ILE A 109 4.23 -20.93 -1.73
CA ILE A 109 3.28 -20.75 -0.63
C ILE A 109 1.91 -20.49 -1.23
N ASP A 110 0.89 -20.94 -0.52
CA ASP A 110 -0.44 -20.36 -0.68
C ASP A 110 -0.32 -18.87 -0.33
N GLU A 111 -1.07 -18.02 -1.05
CA GLU A 111 -1.15 -16.59 -0.73
C GLU A 111 -1.65 -16.40 0.72
N ALA A 112 -1.47 -15.20 1.29
CA ALA A 112 -1.84 -14.92 2.68
C ALA A 112 -3.21 -15.54 3.01
N GLN A 113 -3.27 -16.31 4.11
CA GLN A 113 -4.48 -17.02 4.51
C GLN A 113 -5.66 -16.04 4.58
N GLU A 114 -6.82 -16.46 4.10
CA GLU A 114 -8.05 -15.67 4.15
C GLU A 114 -8.27 -15.11 5.56
N GLY A 115 -8.48 -13.79 5.66
CA GLY A 115 -8.59 -13.11 6.95
C GLY A 115 -7.28 -12.66 7.60
N MET A 116 -6.15 -12.70 6.90
CA MET A 116 -4.89 -12.09 7.34
C MET A 116 -4.62 -10.78 6.59
N LEU A 117 -4.20 -9.73 7.31
CA LEU A 117 -3.86 -8.43 6.77
C LEU A 117 -2.35 -8.18 6.82
N PRO A 118 -1.72 -7.74 5.72
CA PRO A 118 -0.34 -7.30 5.74
C PRO A 118 -0.17 -6.01 6.55
N LEU A 119 1.06 -5.70 6.95
CA LEU A 119 1.38 -4.43 7.63
C LEU A 119 1.35 -3.21 6.69
N THR A 120 1.23 -3.45 5.38
CA THR A 120 1.07 -2.42 4.34
C THR A 120 -0.33 -2.47 3.77
N SER A 121 -0.83 -1.37 3.25
CA SER A 121 -2.09 -1.36 2.52
C SER A 121 -2.04 -0.42 1.32
N VAL A 122 -2.95 -0.62 0.37
CA VAL A 122 -3.17 0.33 -0.72
C VAL A 122 -4.61 0.29 -1.18
N LEU A 123 -5.20 1.47 -1.42
CA LEU A 123 -6.49 1.59 -2.07
C LEU A 123 -6.49 2.78 -3.03
N ALA A 124 -7.20 2.63 -4.15
CA ALA A 124 -7.47 3.70 -5.10
C ALA A 124 -8.96 3.99 -5.10
N VAL A 125 -9.34 5.25 -4.87
CA VAL A 125 -10.73 5.73 -4.93
C VAL A 125 -10.74 6.96 -5.83
N GLU A 126 -11.52 6.95 -6.91
CA GLU A 126 -11.57 8.05 -7.89
C GLU A 126 -10.16 8.47 -8.36
N ARG A 127 -9.25 7.49 -8.46
CA ARG A 127 -7.83 7.66 -8.84
C ARG A 127 -7.03 8.55 -7.88
N VAL A 128 -7.53 8.76 -6.66
CA VAL A 128 -6.76 9.17 -5.49
C VAL A 128 -6.26 7.90 -4.80
N ILE A 129 -4.95 7.74 -4.71
CA ILE A 129 -4.35 6.48 -4.24
C ILE A 129 -3.68 6.71 -2.91
N LEU A 130 -4.08 5.93 -1.92
CA LEU A 130 -3.54 5.96 -0.58
C LEU A 130 -2.88 4.63 -0.29
N GLY A 131 -1.59 4.67 0.03
CA GLY A 131 -0.88 3.48 0.51
C GLY A 131 -0.25 3.75 1.85
N GLY A 132 -0.49 2.88 2.80
CA GLY A 132 0.03 3.00 4.16
C GLY A 132 0.95 1.86 4.51
N HIS A 133 1.81 2.10 5.50
CA HIS A 133 2.41 1.01 6.27
C HIS A 133 2.52 1.40 7.73
N SER A 134 2.48 0.40 8.60
CA SER A 134 2.66 0.57 10.04
C SER A 134 4.00 0.01 10.52
N LYS A 135 4.49 0.53 11.63
CA LYS A 135 5.66 0.01 12.33
C LYS A 135 5.53 0.23 13.83
N PHE A 136 5.69 -0.83 14.62
CA PHE A 136 5.75 -0.70 16.08
C PHE A 136 6.92 0.17 16.52
N THR A 137 6.64 1.09 17.45
CA THR A 137 7.65 1.99 18.01
C THR A 137 7.96 1.65 19.44
N LEU A 138 6.97 1.72 20.33
CA LEU A 138 7.16 1.53 21.76
C LEU A 138 5.88 1.12 22.47
N ARG A 139 6.05 0.57 23.68
CA ARG A 139 4.97 0.39 24.65
C ARG A 139 5.15 1.38 25.80
N LYS A 140 4.09 2.11 26.14
CA LYS A 140 4.09 3.09 27.23
C LYS A 140 2.68 3.25 27.80
N ASP A 141 2.57 3.41 29.11
CA ASP A 141 1.30 3.64 29.84
C ASP A 141 0.21 2.61 29.48
N GLY A 142 0.62 1.33 29.36
CA GLY A 142 -0.28 0.23 29.01
C GLY A 142 -0.68 0.16 27.53
N LYS A 143 -0.28 1.10 26.69
CA LYS A 143 -0.61 1.17 25.26
C LYS A 143 0.56 0.79 24.36
N TYR A 144 0.25 0.29 23.18
CA TYR A 144 1.20 0.00 22.11
C TYR A 144 1.10 1.09 21.08
N TYR A 145 2.23 1.66 20.69
CA TYR A 145 2.29 2.74 19.73
C TYR A 145 2.91 2.28 18.42
N PHE A 146 2.34 2.78 17.33
CA PHE A 146 2.73 2.44 15.97
C PHE A 146 2.91 3.72 15.18
N ALA A 147 4.08 3.87 14.56
CA ALA A 147 4.26 4.89 13.54
C ALA A 147 3.57 4.43 12.26
N TYR A 148 2.92 5.35 11.56
CA TYR A 148 2.44 5.14 10.20
C TYR A 148 3.16 6.09 9.25
N ASP A 149 3.22 5.68 7.99
CA ASP A 149 3.61 6.51 6.86
C ASP A 149 2.66 6.21 5.70
N VAL A 150 1.80 7.20 5.41
CA VAL A 150 0.81 7.15 4.34
C VAL A 150 1.31 7.97 3.17
N GLN A 151 1.37 7.35 2.01
CA GLN A 151 1.67 7.98 0.74
C GLN A 151 0.38 8.27 -0.02
N PHE A 152 0.25 9.51 -0.45
CA PHE A 152 -0.82 10.03 -1.28
C PHE A 152 -0.29 10.19 -2.69
N ASN A 153 -1.06 9.73 -3.67
CA ASN A 153 -0.77 9.93 -5.08
C ASN A 153 -2.02 10.46 -5.78
N ASN A 154 -1.85 11.56 -6.51
CA ASN A 154 -2.86 12.05 -7.42
C ASN A 154 -2.67 11.39 -8.80
N ALA A 155 -3.45 10.36 -9.12
CA ALA A 155 -3.46 9.74 -10.45
C ALA A 155 -4.55 10.33 -11.36
N ARG A 156 -5.18 11.44 -10.98
CA ARG A 156 -6.08 12.19 -11.85
C ARG A 156 -5.30 13.09 -12.80
N ASP A 157 -6.01 13.63 -13.78
CA ASP A 157 -5.56 14.71 -14.66
C ASP A 157 -5.92 16.11 -14.12
N THR A 158 -6.59 16.17 -12.97
CA THR A 158 -6.90 17.42 -12.26
C THR A 158 -6.30 17.46 -10.86
N GLU A 159 -6.21 18.66 -10.29
CA GLU A 159 -5.73 18.87 -8.92
C GLU A 159 -6.68 18.27 -7.89
N ILE A 160 -6.10 17.77 -6.79
CA ILE A 160 -6.84 17.39 -5.59
C ILE A 160 -6.33 18.16 -4.38
N GLU A 161 -7.17 18.31 -3.36
CA GLU A 161 -6.81 18.91 -2.08
C GLU A 161 -7.23 17.99 -0.93
N VAL A 162 -6.28 17.55 -0.12
CA VAL A 162 -6.57 16.79 1.10
C VAL A 162 -6.88 17.76 2.23
N VAL A 163 -8.08 17.69 2.78
CA VAL A 163 -8.63 18.72 3.69
C VAL A 163 -9.05 18.20 5.06
N GLY A 164 -9.10 16.90 5.27
CA GLY A 164 -9.43 16.31 6.57
C GLY A 164 -8.96 14.87 6.69
N HIS A 165 -8.90 14.38 7.93
CA HIS A 165 -8.51 13.00 8.25
C HIS A 165 -9.30 12.45 9.43
N LEU A 166 -9.46 11.12 9.43
CA LEU A 166 -9.98 10.30 10.50
C LEU A 166 -9.11 9.03 10.57
N TRP A 167 -8.67 8.68 11.77
CA TRP A 167 -7.90 7.45 12.02
C TRP A 167 -8.61 6.60 13.04
N GLU A 168 -8.72 5.33 12.69
CA GLU A 168 -9.36 4.32 13.52
C GLU A 168 -8.45 3.12 13.71
N VAL A 169 -8.52 2.56 14.91
CA VAL A 169 -7.81 1.35 15.29
C VAL A 169 -8.83 0.36 15.83
N VAL A 170 -8.78 -0.86 15.31
CA VAL A 170 -9.49 -2.02 15.85
C VAL A 170 -8.47 -2.87 16.58
N ASP A 171 -8.66 -3.08 17.88
CA ASP A 171 -7.75 -3.87 18.68
C ASP A 171 -8.00 -5.39 18.51
N ALA A 172 -7.19 -6.22 19.15
CA ALA A 172 -7.30 -7.68 19.02
C ALA A 172 -8.54 -8.27 19.70
N GLN A 173 -9.34 -7.47 20.42
CA GLN A 173 -10.64 -7.85 20.95
C GLN A 173 -11.79 -7.44 20.01
N GLY A 174 -11.48 -6.83 18.87
CA GLY A 174 -12.47 -6.28 17.95
C GLY A 174 -13.04 -4.93 18.40
N GLN A 175 -12.45 -4.28 19.41
CA GLN A 175 -12.90 -2.97 19.86
C GLN A 175 -12.37 -1.88 18.94
N ARG A 176 -13.28 -1.08 18.38
CA ARG A 176 -12.96 0.06 17.50
C ARG A 176 -12.77 1.34 18.30
N HIS A 177 -11.71 2.08 17.96
CA HIS A 177 -11.36 3.35 18.57
C HIS A 177 -11.00 4.39 17.50
N VAL A 178 -11.65 5.55 17.54
CA VAL A 178 -11.17 6.73 16.84
C VAL A 178 -9.98 7.30 17.61
N VAL A 179 -8.80 7.34 16.98
CA VAL A 179 -7.54 7.73 17.61
C VAL A 179 -7.01 9.09 17.14
N ALA A 180 -7.49 9.59 16.00
CA ALA A 180 -7.27 10.96 15.55
C ALA A 180 -8.36 11.38 14.57
N GLU A 181 -8.79 12.63 14.64
CA GLU A 181 -9.72 13.24 13.70
C GLU A 181 -9.43 14.74 13.61
N GLY A 182 -9.62 15.33 12.43
CA GLY A 182 -9.66 16.77 12.28
C GLY A 182 -9.36 17.26 10.87
N ASP A 183 -9.19 18.58 10.76
CA ASP A 183 -8.87 19.23 9.49
C ASP A 183 -7.41 19.03 9.08
N GLY A 184 -7.20 19.13 7.76
CA GLY A 184 -5.93 18.87 7.10
C GLY A 184 -5.57 17.39 7.05
N VAL A 185 -4.34 17.11 6.61
CA VAL A 185 -3.87 15.73 6.37
C VAL A 185 -3.60 14.96 7.68
N GLY A 186 -3.45 15.65 8.81
CA GLY A 186 -3.04 15.02 10.06
C GLY A 186 -1.58 14.57 10.07
N GLY A 187 -1.17 13.90 11.15
CA GLY A 187 0.23 13.54 11.37
C GLY A 187 1.14 14.78 11.38
N ARG A 188 2.18 14.78 10.55
CA ARG A 188 3.13 15.90 10.41
C ARG A 188 2.52 17.19 9.82
N PHE A 189 1.34 17.12 9.20
CA PHE A 189 0.62 18.27 8.63
C PHE A 189 -0.64 18.62 9.41
N ARG A 190 -0.62 18.43 10.73
CA ARG A 190 -1.79 18.68 11.59
C ARG A 190 -2.36 20.08 11.36
N GLY A 191 -3.65 20.16 11.01
CA GLY A 191 -4.36 21.41 10.76
C GLY A 191 -4.06 22.09 9.42
N ALA A 192 -3.28 21.46 8.53
CA ALA A 192 -2.94 22.00 7.22
C ALA A 192 -3.47 21.10 6.09
N SER A 193 -4.22 21.72 5.17
CA SER A 193 -4.59 21.10 3.90
C SER A 193 -3.39 20.96 2.96
N ARG A 194 -3.50 20.07 1.97
CA ARG A 194 -2.44 19.84 0.98
C ARG A 194 -3.04 19.68 -0.40
N ALA A 195 -2.72 20.59 -1.32
CA ALA A 195 -2.99 20.43 -2.74
C ALA A 195 -1.93 19.56 -3.42
N LEU A 196 -2.34 18.77 -4.41
CA LEU A 196 -1.50 17.90 -5.22
C LEU A 196 -1.87 18.10 -6.68
N ALA A 197 -0.91 18.52 -7.50
CA ALA A 197 -1.10 18.57 -8.94
C ALA A 197 -1.23 17.15 -9.52
N PRO A 198 -1.74 17.00 -10.75
CA PRO A 198 -1.75 15.72 -11.47
C PRO A 198 -0.38 15.03 -11.47
N GLY A 199 -0.33 13.77 -11.03
CA GLY A 199 0.91 12.99 -10.94
C GLY A 199 1.75 13.24 -9.69
N ASP A 200 1.44 14.26 -8.89
CA ASP A 200 2.18 14.53 -7.65
C ASP A 200 1.89 13.46 -6.60
N ALA A 201 2.88 13.31 -5.71
CA ALA A 201 2.78 12.47 -4.54
C ALA A 201 3.39 13.15 -3.32
N PHE A 202 2.86 12.85 -2.14
CA PHE A 202 3.52 13.21 -0.89
C PHE A 202 3.27 12.15 0.18
N ARG A 203 4.04 12.21 1.26
CA ARG A 203 3.89 11.32 2.42
C ARG A 203 3.43 12.08 3.65
N SER A 204 2.58 11.50 4.47
CA SER A 204 2.27 11.97 5.82
C SER A 204 2.65 10.90 6.82
N GLN A 205 3.43 11.30 7.83
CA GLN A 205 3.87 10.42 8.90
C GLN A 205 3.22 10.86 10.20
N GLY A 206 2.86 9.89 11.02
CA GLY A 206 2.26 10.13 12.32
C GLY A 206 2.28 8.87 13.18
N GLN A 207 1.45 8.88 14.21
CA GLN A 207 1.42 7.82 15.20
C GLN A 207 -0.02 7.51 15.60
N VAL A 208 -0.31 6.22 15.75
CA VAL A 208 -1.54 5.69 16.36
C VAL A 208 -1.17 4.84 17.56
N PHE A 209 -2.16 4.50 18.38
CA PHE A 209 -2.00 3.58 19.50
C PHE A 209 -3.11 2.53 19.53
N ALA A 210 -2.80 1.36 20.08
CA ALA A 210 -3.74 0.29 20.35
C ALA A 210 -3.65 -0.15 21.82
N ALA A 211 -4.75 -0.70 22.35
CA ALA A 211 -4.78 -1.32 23.68
C ALA A 211 -3.98 -2.63 23.72
N THR A 212 -3.89 -3.32 22.58
CA THR A 212 -3.23 -4.62 22.41
C THR A 212 -1.98 -4.56 21.53
N ALA A 213 -1.18 -5.61 21.62
CA ALA A 213 0.03 -5.78 20.80
C ALA A 213 -0.28 -6.02 19.31
N LEU A 214 -1.48 -6.51 19.00
CA LEU A 214 -1.99 -6.72 17.65
C LEU A 214 -3.21 -5.83 17.42
N GLY A 215 -3.51 -5.50 16.17
CA GLY A 215 -4.73 -4.80 15.78
C GLY A 215 -4.73 -4.46 14.30
N ASN A 216 -5.71 -3.70 13.86
CA ASN A 216 -5.77 -3.16 12.51
C ASN A 216 -5.97 -1.64 12.57
N ALA A 217 -5.47 -0.91 11.58
CA ALA A 217 -5.64 0.54 11.47
C ALA A 217 -6.09 0.94 10.07
N GLN A 218 -6.92 1.97 10.01
CA GLN A 218 -7.35 2.60 8.76
C GLN A 218 -7.29 4.12 8.90
N GLY A 219 -6.80 4.78 7.85
CA GLY A 219 -6.90 6.22 7.69
C GLY A 219 -7.92 6.56 6.60
N THR A 220 -8.88 7.41 6.93
CA THR A 220 -9.86 7.98 6.00
C THR A 220 -9.59 9.47 5.85
N TYR A 221 -9.70 9.98 4.64
CA TYR A 221 -9.34 11.34 4.27
C TYR A 221 -10.43 11.98 3.43
N ARG A 222 -10.82 13.19 3.81
CA ARG A 222 -11.67 14.04 2.97
C ARG A 222 -10.79 14.70 1.92
N VAL A 223 -11.14 14.50 0.66
CA VAL A 223 -10.37 15.00 -0.49
C VAL A 223 -11.31 15.77 -1.41
N LEU A 224 -10.93 17.00 -1.75
CA LEU A 224 -11.61 17.80 -2.75
C LEU A 224 -10.97 17.55 -4.12
N ILE A 225 -11.76 17.09 -5.09
CA ILE A 225 -11.37 16.99 -6.49
C ILE A 225 -11.78 18.28 -7.19
N HIS A 226 -10.83 18.91 -7.90
CA HIS A 226 -11.12 20.09 -8.71
C HIS A 226 -11.49 19.64 -10.12
N GLU A 227 -12.76 19.73 -10.51
CA GLU A 227 -13.23 19.26 -11.82
C GLU A 227 -14.23 20.25 -12.41
N GLN A 228 -13.98 20.70 -13.65
CA GLN A 228 -14.85 21.63 -14.39
C GLN A 228 -15.23 22.92 -13.61
N GLY A 229 -14.31 23.41 -12.77
CA GLY A 229 -14.55 24.61 -11.94
C GLY A 229 -15.38 24.35 -10.67
N GLN A 230 -15.72 23.09 -10.37
CA GLN A 230 -16.36 22.67 -9.13
C GLN A 230 -15.38 21.92 -8.22
N LYS A 231 -15.65 21.96 -6.92
CA LYS A 231 -14.98 21.10 -5.93
C LYS A 231 -15.94 19.99 -5.53
N ILE A 232 -15.56 18.74 -5.80
CA ILE A 232 -16.32 17.54 -5.40
C ILE A 232 -15.58 16.93 -4.22
N GLU A 233 -16.25 16.82 -3.07
CA GLU A 233 -15.69 16.13 -1.91
C GLU A 233 -15.91 14.63 -2.03
N ILE A 234 -14.84 13.85 -1.80
CA ILE A 234 -14.87 12.40 -1.70
C ILE A 234 -14.18 11.95 -0.41
N GLU A 235 -14.48 10.72 0.00
CA GLU A 235 -13.70 10.02 1.02
C GLU A 235 -12.72 9.06 0.35
N ALA A 236 -11.43 9.34 0.51
CA ALA A 236 -10.36 8.42 0.15
C ALA A 236 -9.84 7.75 1.42
N ARG A 237 -9.71 6.43 1.43
CA ARG A 237 -9.22 5.67 2.58
C ARG A 237 -7.99 4.83 2.22
N THR A 238 -7.14 4.56 3.20
CA THR A 238 -6.25 3.40 3.11
C THR A 238 -7.12 2.14 3.24
N ASP A 239 -6.68 1.02 2.66
CA ASP A 239 -7.19 -0.25 3.16
C ASP A 239 -6.66 -0.50 4.59
N PHE A 240 -7.24 -1.46 5.30
CA PHE A 240 -6.78 -1.80 6.64
C PHE A 240 -5.33 -2.29 6.61
N MET A 241 -4.52 -1.74 7.51
CA MET A 241 -3.16 -2.19 7.76
C MET A 241 -3.13 -2.99 9.05
N GLY A 242 -2.36 -4.07 9.07
CA GLY A 242 -2.00 -4.75 10.30
C GLY A 242 -1.16 -3.87 11.23
N LEU A 243 -1.38 -4.02 12.54
CA LEU A 243 -0.54 -3.51 13.61
C LEU A 243 0.03 -4.70 14.39
N SER A 244 1.36 -4.79 14.51
CA SER A 244 2.02 -5.84 15.29
C SER A 244 3.19 -5.28 16.09
N ALA A 245 3.21 -5.54 17.39
CA ALA A 245 4.35 -5.24 18.25
C ALA A 245 5.52 -6.22 18.04
N ASP A 246 5.24 -7.39 17.46
CA ASP A 246 6.25 -8.33 16.99
C ASP A 246 6.79 -7.86 15.63
N LYS A 247 8.10 -7.70 15.55
CA LYS A 247 8.80 -7.19 14.36
C LYS A 247 9.05 -8.27 13.32
N ASP A 248 8.92 -9.54 13.69
CA ASP A 248 9.16 -10.68 12.81
C ASP A 248 7.88 -11.17 12.12
N VAL A 249 6.76 -10.47 12.34
CA VAL A 249 5.45 -10.77 11.76
C VAL A 249 5.20 -9.89 10.54
N SER A 250 4.79 -10.51 9.43
CA SER A 250 4.40 -9.82 8.19
C SER A 250 2.89 -9.61 8.06
N HIS A 251 2.09 -10.34 8.84
CA HIS A 251 0.62 -10.39 8.76
C HIS A 251 -0.03 -10.51 10.13
N VAL A 252 -1.19 -9.90 10.31
CA VAL A 252 -2.00 -10.07 11.52
C VAL A 252 -3.42 -10.47 11.15
N PRO A 253 -4.19 -11.10 12.05
CA PRO A 253 -5.60 -11.37 11.77
C PRO A 253 -6.37 -10.08 11.47
N ASN A 254 -7.37 -10.20 10.60
CA ASN A 254 -8.37 -9.18 10.39
C ASN A 254 -9.38 -9.25 11.54
N PHE A 255 -9.30 -8.28 12.44
CA PHE A 255 -10.17 -8.12 13.61
C PHE A 255 -11.38 -7.23 13.33
N VAL A 256 -11.55 -6.75 12.09
CA VAL A 256 -12.72 -5.99 11.67
C VAL A 256 -13.89 -6.97 11.51
N ALA A 257 -14.62 -7.21 12.59
CA ALA A 257 -15.83 -8.03 12.61
C ALA A 257 -17.03 -7.23 12.06
N ASP A 258 -16.95 -6.78 10.82
CA ASP A 258 -18.05 -6.12 10.11
C ASP A 258 -18.64 -7.06 9.04
N PRO A 259 -19.91 -7.51 9.19
CA PRO A 259 -20.57 -8.36 8.20
C PRO A 259 -20.80 -7.67 6.85
N ASP A 260 -20.69 -6.34 6.76
CA ASP A 260 -20.87 -5.56 5.54
C ASP A 260 -19.59 -5.43 4.69
N PHE A 261 -18.48 -6.05 5.11
CA PHE A 261 -17.19 -6.01 4.41
C PHE A 261 -16.82 -7.39 3.85
N ARG A 262 -16.94 -7.56 2.52
CA ARG A 262 -16.36 -8.63 1.70
C ARG A 262 -15.61 -8.03 0.52
#